data_AF-A0AB39WCQ1-F1
#
_entry.id   AF-A0AB39WCQ1-F1
#
_cell.length_a   1.000
_cell.length_b   1.000
_cell.length_c   1.000
_cell.angle_alpha   90.00
_cell.angle_beta   90.00
_cell.angle_gamma   90.00
#
_symmetry.space_group_name_H-M   'P 1'
#
loop_
_entity.id
_entity.type
_entity.pdbx_description
1 polymer ?
#
loop_
_entity_poly.entity_id
_entity_poly.type
_entity_poly.pdbx_seq_one_letter_code
_entity_poly.pdbx_strand_id
1 'polypeptide(L)'
;MKSVILNVRISQKLRDRLIDDSHEKGITLSDNSREILTAYCKAKNSDKIDNQTLRDINFYNSNEFIYLIFWMFEKIRSPKHFGPKNELEDLKKIVLQVVTNKFSPPDLKQEFEKVLIDIQRYLNEFDLPNNKFNFCALCTDEVFDYIILAEFIRNKAFENRIYL
;
A
#
# COMPACT_ATOMS: atom_id res chain seq x y z
N MET A 1 28.46 -15.72 -19.74
CA MET A 1 27.79 -15.51 -18.44
C MET A 1 27.04 -16.79 -18.07
N LYS A 2 27.22 -17.31 -16.86
CA LYS A 2 26.40 -18.45 -16.38
C LYS A 2 24.96 -17.97 -16.21
N SER A 3 23.99 -18.63 -16.86
CA SER A 3 22.58 -18.32 -16.62
C SER A 3 22.17 -18.88 -15.26
N VAL A 4 21.53 -18.05 -14.44
CA VAL A 4 20.95 -18.49 -13.17
C VAL A 4 19.57 -19.04 -13.49
N ILE A 5 19.33 -20.31 -13.16
CA ILE A 5 18.03 -20.94 -13.33
C ILE A 5 17.15 -20.53 -12.15
N LEU A 6 16.06 -19.84 -12.44
CA LEU A 6 15.02 -19.47 -11.47
C LEU A 6 13.85 -20.43 -11.62
N ASN A 7 13.56 -21.18 -10.56
CA ASN A 7 12.38 -22.02 -10.50
C ASN A 7 11.21 -21.19 -9.96
N VAL A 8 10.16 -21.02 -10.77
CA VAL A 8 8.99 -20.20 -10.43
C VAL A 8 7.77 -21.10 -10.29
N ARG A 9 7.05 -20.99 -9.17
CA ARG A 9 5.77 -21.67 -8.98
C ARG A 9 4.63 -20.77 -9.45
N ILE A 10 3.72 -21.32 -10.23
CA ILE A 10 2.56 -20.64 -10.79
C ILE A 10 1.30 -21.48 -10.58
N SER A 11 0.12 -20.85 -10.69
CA SER A 11 -1.14 -21.58 -10.62
C SER A 11 -1.27 -22.56 -11.80
N GLN A 12 -1.95 -23.68 -11.58
CA GLN A 12 -2.14 -24.70 -12.63
C GLN A 12 -2.85 -24.12 -13.86
N LYS A 13 -3.89 -23.30 -13.64
CA LYS A 13 -4.61 -22.60 -14.72
C LYS A 13 -3.69 -21.70 -15.57
N LEU A 14 -2.74 -21.01 -14.95
CA LEU A 14 -1.78 -20.18 -15.67
C LEU A 14 -0.76 -21.04 -16.43
N ARG A 15 -0.33 -22.14 -15.81
CA ARG A 15 0.58 -23.10 -16.45
C ARG A 15 -0.04 -23.70 -17.70
N ASP A 16 -1.29 -24.15 -17.63
CA ASP A 16 -1.99 -24.78 -18.76
C ASP A 16 -2.09 -23.78 -19.94
N ARG A 17 -2.47 -22.53 -19.65
CA ARG A 17 -2.50 -21.47 -20.67
C ARG A 17 -1.13 -21.16 -21.28
N LEU A 18 -0.07 -21.16 -20.46
CA LEU A 18 1.28 -20.94 -20.97
C LEU A 18 1.76 -22.12 -21.82
N ILE A 19 1.35 -23.34 -21.49
CA ILE A 19 1.64 -24.54 -22.29
C ILE A 19 0.93 -24.41 -23.64
N ASP A 20 -0.37 -24.12 -23.65
CA ASP A 20 -1.15 -23.94 -24.88
C ASP A 20 -0.55 -22.86 -25.79
N ASP A 21 -0.25 -21.69 -25.22
CA ASP A 21 0.40 -20.58 -25.95
C ASP A 21 1.82 -20.94 -26.45
N SER A 22 2.56 -21.77 -25.70
CA SER A 22 3.87 -22.26 -26.14
C SER A 22 3.76 -23.24 -27.31
N HIS A 23 2.73 -24.11 -27.29
CA HIS A 23 2.44 -25.04 -28.38
C HIS A 23 2.03 -24.29 -29.65
N GLU A 24 1.18 -23.26 -29.53
CA GLU A 24 0.78 -22.42 -30.67
C GLU A 24 1.97 -21.69 -31.30
N LYS A 25 2.92 -21.23 -30.47
CA LYS A 25 4.14 -20.53 -30.91
C LYS A 25 5.27 -21.46 -31.36
N GLY A 26 5.16 -22.77 -31.14
CA GLY A 26 6.20 -23.75 -31.46
C GLY A 26 7.50 -23.59 -30.65
N ILE A 27 7.42 -23.01 -29.44
CA ILE A 27 8.57 -22.73 -28.56
C ILE A 27 8.46 -23.50 -27.25
N THR A 28 9.56 -23.59 -26.49
CA THR A 28 9.50 -24.24 -25.18
C THR A 28 8.79 -23.35 -24.16
N LEU A 29 8.16 -23.95 -23.16
CA LEU A 29 7.51 -23.23 -22.05
C LEU A 29 8.48 -22.24 -21.38
N SER A 30 9.75 -22.62 -21.24
CA SER A 30 10.79 -21.77 -20.67
C SER A 30 11.12 -20.57 -21.56
N ASP A 31 11.16 -20.76 -22.87
CA ASP A 31 11.43 -19.68 -23.83
C ASP A 31 10.23 -18.72 -23.90
N ASN A 32 9.01 -19.26 -23.95
CA ASN A 32 7.79 -18.45 -23.91
C ASN A 32 7.69 -17.62 -22.62
N SER A 33 7.95 -18.25 -21.48
CA SER A 33 7.98 -17.56 -20.18
C SER A 33 9.04 -16.46 -20.17
N ARG A 34 10.23 -16.73 -20.72
CA ARG A 34 11.30 -15.72 -20.83
C ARG A 34 10.93 -14.59 -21.77
N GLU A 35 10.26 -14.87 -22.87
CA GLU A 35 9.80 -13.86 -23.82
C GLU A 35 8.74 -12.95 -23.18
N ILE A 36 7.73 -13.53 -22.54
CA ILE A 36 6.68 -12.78 -21.83
C ILE A 36 7.28 -11.91 -20.73
N LEU A 37 8.18 -12.47 -19.90
CA LEU A 37 8.84 -11.72 -18.85
C LEU A 37 9.77 -10.64 -19.40
N THR A 38 10.46 -10.91 -20.51
CA THR A 38 11.33 -9.92 -21.16
C THR A 38 10.50 -8.80 -21.78
N ALA A 39 9.38 -9.11 -22.42
CA ALA A 39 8.46 -8.13 -22.99
C ALA A 39 7.83 -7.30 -21.87
N TYR A 40 7.41 -7.93 -20.77
CA TYR A 40 6.91 -7.23 -19.58
C TYR A 40 7.98 -6.31 -18.99
N CYS A 41 9.21 -6.79 -18.80
CA CYS A 41 10.31 -5.98 -18.29
C CYS A 41 10.70 -4.85 -19.25
N LYS A 42 10.68 -5.10 -20.56
CA LYS A 42 10.94 -4.08 -21.59
C LYS A 42 9.83 -3.04 -21.60
N ALA A 43 8.56 -3.42 -21.53
CA ALA A 43 7.42 -2.51 -21.41
C ALA A 43 7.50 -1.69 -20.11
N LYS A 44 7.83 -2.36 -19.00
CA LYS A 44 8.08 -1.76 -17.68
C LYS A 44 9.26 -0.76 -17.69
N ASN A 45 10.22 -0.93 -18.59
CA ASN A 45 11.39 -0.07 -18.74
C ASN A 45 11.24 0.97 -19.88
N SER A 46 10.37 0.73 -20.87
CA SER A 46 10.10 1.62 -22.00
C SER A 46 9.11 2.71 -21.64
N ASP A 47 8.14 2.38 -20.79
CA ASP A 47 7.43 3.39 -20.04
C ASP A 47 8.36 3.79 -18.90
N LYS A 48 8.81 5.05 -18.89
CA LYS A 48 9.35 5.66 -17.67
C LYS A 48 8.30 5.41 -16.58
N ILE A 49 8.48 4.39 -15.74
CA ILE A 49 7.84 4.41 -14.44
C ILE A 49 8.50 5.60 -13.77
N ASP A 50 7.82 6.73 -13.83
CA ASP A 50 8.26 7.94 -13.16
C ASP A 50 8.63 7.55 -11.72
N ASN A 51 9.72 8.12 -11.21
CA ASN A 51 10.18 7.83 -9.84
C ASN A 51 9.02 8.02 -8.84
N GLN A 52 8.08 8.91 -9.16
CA GLN A 52 6.83 9.09 -8.42
C GLN A 52 5.95 7.83 -8.41
N THR A 53 5.73 7.18 -9.55
CA THR A 53 4.94 5.93 -9.63
C THR A 53 5.62 4.79 -8.87
N LEU A 54 6.96 4.65 -8.94
CA LEU A 54 7.70 3.68 -8.12
C LEU A 54 7.58 3.98 -6.63
N ARG A 55 7.63 5.27 -6.26
CA ARG A 55 7.46 5.72 -4.88
C ARG A 55 6.04 5.41 -4.39
N ASP A 56 5.01 5.68 -5.18
CA ASP A 56 3.61 5.44 -4.83
C ASP A 56 3.33 3.94 -4.62
N ILE A 57 3.92 3.07 -5.44
CA ILE A 57 3.81 1.61 -5.28
C ILE A 57 4.49 1.15 -3.99
N ASN A 58 5.67 1.70 -3.69
CA ASN A 58 6.48 1.29 -2.54
C ASN A 58 6.16 2.02 -1.23
N PHE A 59 5.26 3.02 -1.28
CA PHE A 59 4.94 3.87 -0.13
C PHE A 59 4.50 3.06 1.10
N TYR A 60 3.75 1.98 0.91
CA TYR A 60 3.29 1.12 2.01
C TYR A 60 4.39 0.33 2.71
N ASN A 61 5.59 0.25 2.12
CA ASN A 61 6.78 -0.32 2.74
C ASN A 61 7.70 0.76 3.34
N SER A 62 7.32 2.04 3.25
CA SER A 62 8.11 3.15 3.76
C SER A 62 7.99 3.27 5.28
N ASN A 63 9.04 3.81 5.91
CA ASN A 63 9.01 4.15 7.33
C ASN A 63 7.92 5.18 7.65
N GLU A 64 7.58 6.06 6.71
CA GLU A 64 6.52 7.06 6.85
C GLU A 64 5.16 6.40 7.06
N PHE A 65 4.83 5.40 6.22
CA PHE A 65 3.59 4.66 6.37
C PHE A 65 3.57 3.84 7.67
N ILE A 66 4.67 3.16 8.01
CA ILE A 66 4.79 2.39 9.26
C ILE A 66 4.60 3.31 10.48
N TYR A 67 5.22 4.50 10.46
CA TYR A 67 5.07 5.49 11.52
C TYR A 67 3.62 5.99 11.65
N LEU A 68 2.94 6.27 10.53
CA LEU A 68 1.52 6.61 10.53
C LEU A 68 0.67 5.52 11.17
N ILE A 69 0.88 4.25 10.78
CA ILE A 69 0.14 3.13 11.35
C ILE A 69 0.38 3.01 12.85
N PHE A 70 1.65 3.08 13.28
CA PHE A 70 2.01 3.07 14.70
C PHE A 70 1.28 4.19 15.48
N TRP A 71 1.32 5.42 14.96
CA TRP A 71 0.65 6.57 15.57
C TRP A 71 -0.86 6.35 15.67
N MET A 72 -1.52 5.85 14.61
CA MET A 72 -2.95 5.57 14.64
C MET A 72 -3.34 4.54 15.70
N PHE A 73 -2.52 3.49 15.89
CA PHE A 73 -2.75 2.49 16.94
C PHE A 73 -2.52 3.07 18.35
N GLU A 74 -1.56 3.99 18.51
CA GLU A 74 -1.35 4.70 19.77
C GLU A 74 -2.60 5.50 20.17
N LYS A 75 -3.25 6.17 19.21
CA LYS A 75 -4.43 7.02 19.47
C LYS A 75 -5.67 6.27 19.93
N ILE A 76 -5.78 4.98 19.66
CA ILE A 76 -6.81 4.11 20.27
C ILE A 76 -6.75 4.18 21.80
N ARG A 77 -5.55 4.21 22.39
CA ARG A 77 -5.36 4.28 23.84
C ARG A 77 -5.26 5.70 24.37
N SER A 78 -4.72 6.59 23.55
CA SER A 78 -4.49 7.99 23.91
C SER A 78 -5.02 8.91 22.81
N PRO A 79 -6.33 9.23 22.80
CA PRO A 79 -6.95 10.04 21.75
C PRO A 79 -6.45 11.49 21.67
N LYS A 80 -5.64 11.95 22.63
CA LYS A 80 -5.06 13.30 22.63
C LYS A 80 -3.68 13.31 21.98
N HIS A 81 -3.32 14.46 21.40
CA HIS A 81 -1.95 14.74 20.96
C HIS A 81 -1.18 15.46 22.07
N PHE A 82 0.01 14.93 22.39
CA PHE A 82 0.93 15.52 23.38
C PHE A 82 2.22 16.06 22.74
N GLY A 83 2.40 15.84 21.44
CA GLY A 83 3.55 16.32 20.69
C GLY A 83 3.38 17.76 20.19
N PRO A 84 4.41 18.32 19.56
CA PRO A 84 4.32 19.64 18.96
C PRO A 84 3.42 19.63 17.71
N LYS A 85 2.92 20.81 17.33
CA LYS A 85 1.98 20.97 16.21
C LYS A 85 2.56 20.52 14.86
N ASN A 86 3.86 20.75 14.64
CA ASN A 86 4.56 20.36 13.43
C ASN A 86 4.58 18.84 13.21
N GLU A 87 4.66 18.03 14.27
CA GLU A 87 4.56 16.56 14.16
C GLU A 87 3.21 16.16 13.56
N LEU A 88 2.13 16.83 13.98
CA LEU A 88 0.79 16.58 13.46
C LEU A 88 0.62 17.09 12.01
N GLU A 89 1.30 18.19 11.64
CA GLU A 89 1.36 18.66 10.26
C GLU A 89 2.14 17.69 9.34
N ASP A 90 3.19 17.04 9.85
CA ASP A 90 3.93 16.04 9.09
C ASP A 90 3.11 14.76 8.92
N LEU A 91 2.43 14.29 9.97
CA LEU A 91 1.47 13.19 9.87
C LEU A 91 0.35 13.47 8.86
N LYS A 92 -0.19 14.70 8.85
CA LYS A 92 -1.17 15.15 7.85
C LYS A 92 -0.65 14.95 6.42
N LYS A 93 0.62 15.27 6.15
CA LYS A 93 1.23 15.07 4.83
C LYS A 93 1.32 13.58 4.48
N ILE A 94 1.65 12.71 5.43
CA ILE A 94 1.71 11.25 5.21
C ILE A 94 0.32 10.71 4.91
N VAL A 95 -0.71 11.11 5.66
CA VAL A 95 -2.11 10.72 5.40
C VAL A 95 -2.55 11.19 4.02
N LEU A 96 -2.21 12.43 3.64
CA LEU A 96 -2.53 12.96 2.31
C LEU A 96 -1.88 12.14 1.19
N GLN A 97 -0.66 11.64 1.39
CA GLN A 97 -0.05 10.70 0.44
C GLN A 97 -0.89 9.43 0.31
N VAL A 98 -1.41 8.84 1.39
CA VAL A 98 -2.28 7.65 1.31
C VAL A 98 -3.56 7.93 0.49
N VAL A 99 -4.24 9.04 0.77
CA VAL A 99 -5.50 9.42 0.13
C VAL A 99 -5.30 9.70 -1.37
N THR A 100 -4.22 10.38 -1.72
CA THR A 100 -3.92 10.76 -3.11
C THR A 100 -3.24 9.65 -3.91
N ASN A 101 -2.70 8.63 -3.26
CA ASN A 101 -2.01 7.53 -3.93
C ASN A 101 -2.95 6.75 -4.85
N LYS A 102 -2.65 6.70 -6.14
CA LYS A 102 -3.48 6.04 -7.16
C LYS A 102 -3.61 4.52 -6.96
N PHE A 103 -2.68 3.91 -6.24
CA PHE A 103 -2.63 2.47 -5.94
C PHE A 103 -3.30 2.11 -4.60
N SER A 104 -3.80 3.07 -3.84
CA SER A 104 -4.57 2.78 -2.62
C SER A 104 -5.98 2.28 -2.98
N PRO A 105 -6.45 1.18 -2.38
CA PRO A 105 -7.83 0.73 -2.54
C PRO A 105 -8.83 1.84 -2.18
N PRO A 106 -9.94 1.99 -2.94
CA PRO A 106 -10.94 3.04 -2.67
C PRO A 106 -11.45 3.04 -1.24
N ASP A 107 -11.77 1.87 -0.70
CA ASP A 107 -12.30 1.74 0.66
C ASP A 107 -11.26 2.18 1.71
N LEU A 108 -9.99 1.83 1.49
CA LEU A 108 -8.89 2.27 2.36
C LEU A 108 -8.73 3.80 2.30
N LYS A 109 -8.84 4.40 1.10
CA LYS A 109 -8.78 5.86 0.96
C LYS A 109 -9.88 6.55 1.76
N GLN A 110 -11.12 6.07 1.67
CA GLN A 110 -12.25 6.64 2.41
C GLN A 110 -12.00 6.63 3.92
N GLU A 111 -11.43 5.53 4.43
CA GLU A 111 -11.07 5.47 5.86
C GLU A 111 -9.95 6.46 6.22
N PHE A 112 -8.91 6.59 5.39
CA PHE A 112 -7.86 7.59 5.62
C PHE A 112 -8.32 9.05 5.41
N GLU A 113 -9.37 9.29 4.63
CA GLU A 113 -10.01 10.61 4.52
C GLU A 113 -10.63 11.04 5.85
N LYS A 114 -11.23 10.12 6.61
CA LYS A 114 -11.73 10.40 7.98
C LYS A 114 -10.59 10.88 8.88
N VAL A 115 -9.45 10.18 8.84
CA VAL A 115 -8.24 10.54 9.61
C VAL A 115 -7.73 11.92 9.17
N LEU A 116 -7.71 12.20 7.87
CA LEU A 116 -7.27 13.49 7.34
C LEU A 116 -8.15 14.64 7.82
N ILE A 117 -9.48 14.48 7.76
CA ILE A 117 -10.46 15.45 8.24
C ILE A 117 -10.29 15.68 9.73
N ASP A 118 -10.13 14.61 10.51
CA ASP A 118 -10.00 14.72 11.96
C ASP A 118 -8.67 15.36 12.39
N ILE A 119 -7.57 15.08 11.69
CA ILE A 119 -6.30 15.80 11.89
C ILE A 119 -6.46 17.29 11.57
N GLN A 120 -7.17 17.65 10.50
CA GLN A 120 -7.42 19.05 10.15
C GLN A 120 -8.26 19.76 11.21
N ARG A 121 -9.34 19.11 11.68
CA ARG A 121 -10.16 19.61 12.79
C ARG A 121 -9.30 19.81 14.03
N TYR A 122 -8.51 18.81 14.40
CA TYR A 122 -7.62 18.88 15.57
C TYR A 122 -6.63 20.05 15.46
N LEU A 123 -6.03 20.27 14.29
CA LEU A 123 -5.08 21.38 14.04
C LEU A 123 -5.74 22.76 14.12
N ASN A 124 -7.01 22.89 13.75
CA ASN A 124 -7.76 24.15 13.86
C ASN A 124 -8.08 24.48 15.33
N GLU A 125 -8.28 23.44 16.14
CA GLU A 125 -8.60 23.49 17.56
C GLU A 125 -7.38 23.17 18.44
N PHE A 126 -6.17 23.39 17.92
CA PHE A 126 -4.93 23.03 18.61
C PHE A 126 -4.85 23.74 19.98
N ASP A 127 -4.36 23.05 21.00
CA ASP A 127 -4.30 23.49 22.41
C ASP A 127 -5.63 23.61 23.17
N LEU A 128 -6.79 23.30 22.56
CA LEU A 128 -8.04 23.23 23.31
C LEU A 128 -8.05 21.99 24.24
N PRO A 129 -8.42 22.14 25.53
CA PRO A 129 -8.22 21.10 26.55
C PRO A 129 -9.03 19.80 26.31
N ASN A 130 -10.13 19.90 25.56
CA ASN A 130 -11.00 18.77 25.22
C ASN A 130 -10.84 18.30 23.78
N ASN A 131 -9.84 18.81 23.05
CA ASN A 131 -9.56 18.34 21.71
C ASN A 131 -8.98 16.92 21.77
N LYS A 132 -9.60 16.01 21.03
CA LYS A 132 -9.27 14.58 20.95
C LYS A 132 -9.57 14.10 19.55
N PHE A 133 -8.85 13.10 19.07
CA PHE A 133 -9.17 12.43 17.82
C PHE A 133 -10.46 11.61 17.97
N ASN A 134 -11.36 11.78 17.00
CA ASN A 134 -12.61 11.07 16.85
C ASN A 134 -12.46 9.80 16.00
N PHE A 135 -11.48 9.74 15.09
CA PHE A 135 -11.27 8.56 14.24
C PHE A 135 -10.97 7.29 15.06
N CYS A 136 -10.49 7.46 16.30
CA CYS A 136 -10.20 6.39 17.24
C CYS A 136 -11.23 6.27 18.38
N ALA A 137 -12.31 7.06 18.35
CA ALA A 137 -13.40 6.90 19.30
C ALA A 137 -14.11 5.55 19.06
N LEU A 138 -14.85 5.04 20.04
CA LEU A 138 -15.71 3.88 19.83
C LEU A 138 -17.14 4.34 19.59
N CYS A 139 -17.88 3.60 18.76
CA CYS A 139 -19.32 3.78 18.54
C CYS A 139 -19.74 5.12 17.89
N THR A 140 -18.93 5.64 16.96
CA THR A 140 -19.34 6.76 16.07
C THR A 140 -19.18 6.36 14.61
N ASP A 141 -19.83 7.07 13.69
CA ASP A 141 -19.67 6.82 12.24
C ASP A 141 -18.32 7.37 11.72
N GLU A 142 -17.65 8.20 12.53
CA GLU A 142 -16.34 8.80 12.23
C GLU A 142 -15.17 7.85 12.52
N VAL A 143 -15.45 6.67 13.10
CA VAL A 143 -14.41 5.70 13.48
C VAL A 143 -13.75 5.12 12.24
N PHE A 144 -12.43 5.04 12.31
CA PHE A 144 -11.61 4.37 11.32
C PHE A 144 -11.83 2.85 11.39
N ASP A 145 -12.17 2.23 10.27
CA ASP A 145 -12.30 0.79 10.19
C ASP A 145 -10.92 0.11 10.11
N TYR A 146 -10.40 -0.28 11.28
CA TYR A 146 -9.14 -1.00 11.40
C TYR A 146 -9.16 -2.39 10.76
N ILE A 147 -10.33 -2.98 10.47
CA ILE A 147 -10.43 -4.25 9.75
C ILE A 147 -9.92 -4.03 8.33
N ILE A 148 -10.41 -3.01 7.62
CA ILE A 148 -10.00 -2.68 6.24
C ILE A 148 -8.48 -2.49 6.16
N LEU A 149 -7.88 -1.77 7.10
CA LEU A 149 -6.43 -1.60 7.17
C LEU A 149 -5.70 -2.93 7.41
N ALA A 150 -6.18 -3.75 8.36
CA ALA A 150 -5.59 -5.05 8.64
C ALA A 150 -5.65 -5.98 7.42
N GLU A 151 -6.77 -5.99 6.69
CA GLU A 151 -6.93 -6.77 5.46
C GLU A 151 -5.95 -6.30 4.38
N PHE A 152 -5.82 -4.99 4.20
CA PHE A 152 -4.87 -4.41 3.27
C PHE A 152 -3.42 -4.79 3.60
N ILE A 153 -2.98 -4.60 4.86
CA ILE A 153 -1.63 -4.96 5.30
C ILE A 153 -1.40 -6.45 5.11
N ARG A 154 -2.36 -7.30 5.48
CA ARG A 154 -2.30 -8.75 5.30
C ARG A 154 -2.10 -9.11 3.82
N ASN A 155 -2.90 -8.54 2.93
CA ASN A 155 -2.80 -8.81 1.50
C ASN A 155 -1.45 -8.33 0.95
N LYS A 156 -0.98 -7.14 1.33
CA LYS A 156 0.33 -6.60 0.93
C LYS A 156 1.51 -7.42 1.45
N ALA A 157 1.47 -7.85 2.70
CA ALA A 157 2.51 -8.67 3.31
C ALA A 157 2.66 -10.03 2.61
N PHE A 158 1.55 -10.56 2.05
CA PHE A 158 1.53 -11.85 1.36
C PHE A 158 1.61 -11.76 -0.17
N GLU A 159 1.38 -10.59 -0.78
CA GLU A 159 1.75 -10.31 -2.19
C GLU A 159 3.26 -10.49 -2.42
N ASN A 160 4.09 -10.20 -1.40
CA ASN A 160 5.54 -10.39 -1.43
C ASN A 160 6.01 -11.82 -1.13
N ARG A 161 5.09 -12.76 -0.82
CA ARG A 161 5.44 -14.19 -0.73
C ARG A 161 5.49 -14.79 -2.13
N ILE A 162 6.60 -14.55 -2.82
CA ILE A 162 7.09 -15.56 -3.77
C ILE A 162 7.36 -16.80 -2.92
N TYR A 163 6.54 -17.83 -3.10
CA TYR A 163 6.78 -19.14 -2.49
C TYR A 163 8.13 -19.65 -3.01
N LEU A 164 9.15 -19.62 -2.14
CA LEU A 164 10.41 -20.36 -2.30
C LEU A 164 10.09 -21.87 -2.44
#